data_AF-A0A0H2MLD9-F1
#
_entry.id   AF-A0A0H2MLD9-F1
#
_cell.length_a   1.000
_cell.length_b   1.000
_cell.length_c   1.000
_cell.angle_alpha   90.00
_cell.angle_beta   90.00
_cell.angle_gamma   90.00
#
_symmetry.space_group_name_H-M   'P 1'
#
loop_
_entity.id
_entity.type
_entity.pdbx_description
1 polymer ?
#
loop_
_entity_poly.entity_id
_entity_poly.type
_entity_poly.pdbx_seq_one_letter_code
_entity_poly.pdbx_strand_id
1 'polypeptide(L)'
;MDNLMAASLPSLQRFARLNSNSDKTEVSEVVAAVIEDLRVTVKNTIDPASARRSIADLLDFLNSLKSTVHPGRVELAQSISQKIIPELYQKDEPAEYDNYEYLRAEYLLVNHICSKIADNLSLIRGEVSAHPGFRKGRREFAVHPLCIYATIYASGIRDLMTKLVTVRLRNKKIQTTIYEPLTRDVIGVGKNPDSFFEDNVIYIDEQVTKLLDWGISVEQAIAAKKSGTPDAPDEFTPKEFIPKEFTGEELLIQELRDKLKLHSEINEYFLPQSAGFELIRQLYTLNKGRFLHSVKEIQNATKYGNDHSQVVLQIDQIVNDTAELEFDLIALSAHAVGGEQSMLTYKALQDICIGSARTRDAMLEARPLIAAELGRQPIHMAKQIIFEAQKKIGNIQKIEEMFENFREMISRLNQKRFEPEIKTCASMMLASKSLHPLVKWLENEGAEEGTFFLRMQQVQIVLKKKWNIV
;
A
#
# COMPACT_ATOMS: atom_id res chain seq x y z
N MET A 1 15.58 -38.75 -13.36
CA MET A 1 16.64 -38.14 -14.19
C MET A 1 16.30 -36.67 -14.32
N ASP A 2 17.01 -35.89 -13.51
CA ASP A 2 17.48 -34.53 -13.78
C ASP A 2 16.47 -33.44 -14.09
N ASN A 3 16.07 -32.72 -13.03
CA ASN A 3 16.46 -31.34 -12.71
C ASN A 3 17.21 -30.50 -13.78
N LEU A 4 16.82 -30.57 -15.04
CA LEU A 4 17.50 -29.92 -16.17
C LEU A 4 17.29 -28.41 -16.28
N MET A 5 16.47 -27.80 -15.41
CA MET A 5 16.33 -26.33 -15.31
C MET A 5 17.16 -25.70 -14.18
N ALA A 6 17.70 -26.52 -13.26
CA ALA A 6 18.51 -26.04 -12.14
C ALA A 6 20.01 -25.95 -12.47
N ALA A 7 20.43 -26.30 -13.70
CA ALA A 7 21.70 -25.83 -14.24
C ALA A 7 21.53 -24.33 -14.52
N SER A 8 21.78 -23.52 -13.48
CA SER A 8 21.66 -22.06 -13.45
C SER A 8 22.06 -21.43 -14.79
N LEU A 9 21.07 -20.90 -15.52
CA LEU A 9 21.33 -20.13 -16.72
C LEU A 9 22.41 -19.06 -16.41
N PRO A 10 23.51 -18.98 -17.15
CA PRO A 10 24.56 -17.99 -16.91
C PRO A 10 24.04 -16.55 -16.91
N SER A 11 22.99 -16.29 -17.70
CA SER A 11 22.26 -15.02 -17.71
C SER A 11 21.51 -14.74 -16.41
N LEU A 12 20.87 -15.72 -15.77
CA LEU A 12 20.19 -15.56 -14.47
C LEU A 12 21.21 -15.31 -13.34
N GLN A 13 22.40 -15.91 -13.41
CA GLN A 13 23.47 -15.60 -12.48
C GLN A 13 24.02 -14.17 -12.66
N ARG A 14 24.14 -13.70 -13.91
CA ARG A 14 24.49 -12.30 -14.21
C ARG A 14 23.41 -11.34 -13.74
N PHE A 15 22.15 -11.69 -13.97
CA PHE A 15 21.01 -10.92 -13.50
C PHE A 15 21.06 -10.77 -11.99
N ALA A 16 21.21 -11.86 -11.23
CA ALA A 16 21.30 -11.82 -9.77
C ALA A 16 22.47 -10.99 -9.19
N ARG A 17 23.45 -10.60 -10.01
CA ARG A 17 24.57 -9.73 -9.61
C ARG A 17 24.30 -8.23 -9.83
N LEU A 18 23.24 -7.88 -10.56
CA LEU A 18 22.83 -6.49 -10.74
C LEU A 18 22.48 -5.87 -9.39
N ASN A 19 22.92 -4.63 -9.19
CA ASN A 19 22.67 -3.88 -7.95
C ASN A 19 22.39 -2.41 -8.27
N SER A 20 22.13 -1.59 -7.25
CA SER A 20 21.77 -0.17 -7.41
C SER A 20 22.82 0.69 -8.14
N ASN A 21 24.05 0.22 -8.32
CA ASN A 21 25.10 0.92 -9.05
C ASN A 21 25.24 0.47 -10.52
N SER A 22 24.50 -0.55 -10.94
CA SER A 22 24.47 -1.00 -12.34
C SER A 22 23.84 0.07 -13.22
N ASP A 23 24.45 0.33 -14.37
CA ASP A 23 23.91 1.32 -15.32
C ASP A 23 22.73 0.77 -16.12
N LYS A 24 21.92 1.65 -16.71
CA LYS A 24 20.70 1.24 -17.44
C LYS A 24 20.99 0.36 -18.66
N THR A 25 22.15 0.52 -19.28
CA THR A 25 22.53 -0.22 -20.49
C THR A 25 22.88 -1.65 -20.13
N GLU A 26 23.70 -1.84 -19.10
CA GLU A 26 24.05 -3.13 -18.49
C GLU A 26 22.78 -3.87 -18.04
N VAL A 27 21.85 -3.17 -17.39
CA VAL A 27 20.58 -3.76 -16.96
C VAL A 27 19.78 -4.29 -18.16
N SER A 28 19.62 -3.49 -19.21
CA SER A 28 18.84 -3.90 -20.38
C SER A 28 19.50 -5.03 -21.16
N GLU A 29 20.83 -5.03 -21.29
CA GLU A 29 21.60 -6.13 -21.90
C GLU A 29 21.45 -7.44 -21.14
N VAL A 30 21.55 -7.39 -19.81
CA VAL A 30 21.40 -8.59 -18.97
C VAL A 30 19.95 -9.10 -18.99
N VAL A 31 18.95 -8.21 -18.98
CA VAL A 31 17.54 -8.60 -19.17
C VAL A 31 17.33 -9.27 -20.53
N ALA A 32 17.87 -8.70 -21.60
CA ALA A 32 17.77 -9.28 -22.94
C ALA A 32 18.42 -10.67 -23.03
N ALA A 33 19.58 -10.85 -22.38
CA ALA A 33 20.26 -12.14 -22.32
C ALA A 33 19.45 -13.19 -21.54
N VAL A 34 18.83 -12.82 -20.41
CA VAL A 34 17.93 -13.75 -19.68
C VAL A 34 16.74 -14.13 -20.55
N ILE A 35 16.16 -13.18 -21.27
CA ILE A 35 15.04 -13.46 -22.17
C ILE A 35 15.45 -14.42 -23.29
N GLU A 36 16.59 -14.22 -23.94
CA GLU A 36 17.01 -15.13 -25.00
C GLU A 36 17.32 -16.53 -24.47
N ASP A 37 17.95 -16.64 -23.30
CA ASP A 37 18.17 -17.94 -22.63
C ASP A 37 16.85 -18.63 -22.31
N LEU A 38 15.89 -17.91 -21.69
CA LEU A 38 14.56 -18.44 -21.42
C LEU A 38 13.85 -18.86 -22.71
N ARG A 39 14.05 -18.12 -23.81
CA ARG A 39 13.47 -18.43 -25.13
C ARG A 39 14.00 -19.73 -25.70
N VAL A 40 15.32 -19.94 -25.64
CA VAL A 40 15.96 -21.19 -26.05
C VAL A 40 15.43 -22.35 -25.22
N THR A 41 15.34 -22.16 -23.90
CA THR A 41 14.78 -23.14 -22.98
C THR A 41 13.32 -23.48 -23.30
N VAL A 42 12.47 -22.47 -23.55
CA VAL A 42 11.07 -22.67 -23.96
C VAL A 42 10.97 -23.42 -25.28
N LYS A 43 11.77 -23.05 -26.29
CA LYS A 43 11.82 -23.75 -27.59
C LYS A 43 12.25 -25.21 -27.49
N ASN A 44 13.08 -25.55 -26.52
CA ASN A 44 13.57 -26.93 -26.33
C ASN A 44 12.75 -27.73 -25.31
N THR A 45 11.79 -27.11 -24.60
CA THR A 45 10.98 -27.82 -23.59
C THR A 45 10.07 -28.86 -24.23
N ILE A 46 10.07 -30.08 -23.67
CA ILE A 46 9.20 -31.19 -24.08
C ILE A 46 7.88 -31.18 -23.27
N ASP A 47 7.90 -30.59 -22.08
CA ASP A 47 6.75 -30.42 -21.19
C ASP A 47 6.41 -28.92 -21.04
N PRO A 48 5.40 -28.42 -21.78
CA PRO A 48 4.96 -27.03 -21.68
C PRO A 48 4.39 -26.67 -20.31
N ALA A 49 3.76 -27.61 -19.58
CA ALA A 49 3.11 -27.34 -18.31
C ALA A 49 4.14 -27.08 -17.18
N SER A 50 5.18 -27.92 -17.10
CA SER A 50 6.30 -27.70 -16.17
C SER A 50 7.08 -26.41 -16.47
N ALA A 51 7.22 -26.06 -17.75
CA ALA A 51 7.85 -24.80 -18.14
C ALA A 51 6.99 -23.58 -17.77
N ARG A 52 5.65 -23.63 -17.96
CA ARG A 52 4.73 -22.58 -17.52
C ARG A 52 4.77 -22.40 -15.99
N ARG A 53 4.84 -23.50 -15.23
CA ARG A 53 5.05 -23.46 -13.77
C ARG A 53 6.35 -22.77 -13.39
N SER A 54 7.46 -23.15 -14.01
CA SER A 54 8.79 -22.59 -13.71
C SER A 54 8.87 -21.10 -14.04
N ILE A 55 8.20 -20.65 -15.11
CA ILE A 55 8.06 -19.23 -15.44
C ILE A 55 7.18 -18.50 -14.44
N ALA A 56 6.09 -19.11 -13.97
CA ALA A 56 5.27 -18.53 -12.91
C ALA A 56 6.06 -18.37 -11.59
N ASP A 57 6.82 -19.38 -11.19
CA ASP A 57 7.69 -19.34 -10.01
C ASP A 57 8.78 -18.26 -10.15
N LEU A 58 9.34 -18.08 -11.36
CA LEU A 58 10.29 -17.00 -11.65
C LEU A 58 9.65 -15.62 -11.56
N LEU A 59 8.42 -15.44 -12.05
CA LEU A 59 7.69 -14.17 -11.92
C LEU A 59 7.38 -13.86 -10.46
N ASP A 60 6.92 -14.84 -9.68
CA ASP A 60 6.71 -14.72 -8.23
C ASP A 60 8.02 -14.31 -7.53
N PHE A 61 9.16 -14.93 -7.90
CA PHE A 61 10.47 -14.55 -7.38
C PHE A 61 10.86 -13.11 -7.74
N LEU A 62 10.74 -12.71 -9.01
CA LEU A 62 11.08 -11.35 -9.46
C LEU A 62 10.23 -10.28 -8.78
N ASN A 63 8.96 -10.59 -8.52
CA ASN A 63 8.05 -9.72 -7.80
C ASN A 63 8.44 -9.60 -6.31
N SER A 64 8.99 -10.65 -5.70
CA SER A 64 9.47 -10.64 -4.30
C SER A 64 10.76 -9.83 -4.07
N LEU A 65 11.52 -9.51 -5.12
CA LEU A 65 12.76 -8.73 -5.02
C LEU A 65 12.48 -7.24 -4.77
N LYS A 66 13.27 -6.58 -3.90
CA LYS A 66 13.15 -5.13 -3.66
C LYS A 66 13.40 -4.33 -4.94
N SER A 67 12.47 -3.44 -5.33
CA SER A 67 12.63 -2.50 -6.47
C SER A 67 13.87 -1.63 -6.38
N THR A 68 14.25 -1.26 -5.17
CA THR A 68 15.40 -0.41 -4.88
C THR A 68 16.74 -1.16 -4.96
N VAL A 69 16.74 -2.50 -4.98
CA VAL A 69 17.96 -3.31 -4.91
C VAL A 69 18.29 -3.98 -6.25
N HIS A 70 17.29 -4.27 -7.09
CA HIS A 70 17.51 -5.00 -8.33
C HIS A 70 16.96 -4.26 -9.57
N PRO A 71 17.79 -3.46 -10.27
CA PRO A 71 17.33 -2.49 -11.26
C PRO A 71 16.68 -3.07 -12.53
N GLY A 72 16.75 -4.37 -12.77
CA GLY A 72 16.13 -5.04 -13.94
C GLY A 72 14.86 -5.86 -13.69
N ARG A 73 14.36 -5.97 -12.44
CA ARG A 73 13.28 -6.93 -12.12
C ARG A 73 11.96 -6.66 -12.86
N VAL A 74 11.58 -5.39 -12.97
CA VAL A 74 10.32 -4.98 -13.61
C VAL A 74 10.43 -5.17 -15.12
N GLU A 75 11.55 -4.76 -15.71
CA GLU A 75 11.82 -4.92 -17.14
C GLU A 75 11.89 -6.40 -17.54
N LEU A 76 12.49 -7.25 -16.70
CA LEU A 76 12.52 -8.69 -16.91
C LEU A 76 11.13 -9.32 -16.78
N ALA A 77 10.38 -9.02 -15.71
CA ALA A 77 9.03 -9.55 -15.52
C ALA A 77 8.09 -9.16 -16.68
N GLN A 78 8.19 -7.92 -17.15
CA GLN A 78 7.46 -7.44 -18.32
C GLN A 78 7.91 -8.14 -19.61
N SER A 79 9.22 -8.30 -19.81
CA SER A 79 9.76 -8.97 -21.00
C SER A 79 9.40 -10.46 -21.04
N ILE A 80 9.44 -11.17 -19.89
CA ILE A 80 8.99 -12.55 -19.76
C ILE A 80 7.52 -12.63 -20.18
N SER A 81 6.69 -11.73 -19.67
CA SER A 81 5.26 -11.70 -19.96
C SER A 81 4.95 -11.41 -21.44
N GLN A 82 5.74 -10.54 -22.08
CA GLN A 82 5.52 -10.13 -23.47
C GLN A 82 6.14 -11.07 -24.51
N LYS A 83 7.25 -11.73 -24.19
CA LYS A 83 8.05 -12.50 -25.16
C LYS A 83 8.06 -14.00 -24.88
N ILE A 84 8.17 -14.40 -23.61
CA ILE A 84 8.37 -15.80 -23.22
C ILE A 84 7.03 -16.52 -23.02
N ILE A 85 6.11 -15.91 -22.28
CA ILE A 85 4.78 -16.49 -22.05
C ILE A 85 4.08 -16.79 -23.39
N PRO A 86 4.01 -15.89 -24.39
CA PRO A 86 3.36 -16.20 -25.67
C PRO A 86 3.95 -17.41 -26.40
N GLU A 87 5.27 -17.58 -26.37
CA GLU A 87 5.97 -18.69 -27.04
C GLU A 87 5.69 -20.04 -26.36
N LEU A 88 5.45 -20.05 -25.05
CA LEU A 88 5.03 -21.26 -24.31
C LEU A 88 3.65 -21.78 -24.72
N TYR A 89 2.83 -20.97 -25.37
CA TYR A 89 1.48 -21.34 -25.85
C TYR A 89 1.44 -21.65 -27.36
N GLN A 90 2.55 -21.51 -28.09
CA GLN A 90 2.64 -21.91 -29.49
C GLN A 90 3.00 -23.40 -29.67
N LYS A 91 3.32 -24.10 -28.58
CA LYS A 91 3.61 -25.54 -28.58
C LYS A 91 2.34 -26.35 -28.34
N ASP A 92 2.26 -27.51 -29.00
CA ASP A 92 1.11 -28.42 -29.00
C ASP A 92 0.53 -28.70 -27.59
N GLU A 93 -0.77 -28.98 -27.57
CA GLU A 93 -1.55 -29.20 -26.34
C GLU A 93 -0.90 -30.25 -25.41
N PRO A 94 -0.82 -29.97 -24.11
CA PRO A 94 -0.19 -30.87 -23.15
C PRO A 94 -0.97 -32.19 -23.03
N ALA A 95 -0.25 -33.30 -22.84
CA ALA A 95 -0.83 -34.62 -22.62
C ALA A 95 -1.47 -34.80 -21.22
N GLU A 96 -1.28 -33.84 -20.30
CA GLU A 96 -1.80 -33.83 -18.93
C GLU A 96 -2.40 -32.46 -18.55
N TYR A 97 -3.21 -32.45 -17.47
CA TYR A 97 -3.92 -31.29 -16.92
C TYR A 97 -2.96 -30.12 -16.59
N ASP A 98 -2.97 -29.08 -17.43
CA ASP A 98 -2.12 -27.91 -17.24
C ASP A 98 -2.81 -26.81 -16.43
N ASN A 99 -2.45 -26.75 -15.14
CA ASN A 99 -2.89 -25.69 -14.24
C ASN A 99 -2.51 -24.27 -14.69
N TYR A 100 -1.63 -24.11 -15.67
CA TYR A 100 -1.17 -22.82 -16.18
C TYR A 100 -1.69 -22.55 -17.59
N GLU A 101 -2.66 -23.31 -18.12
CA GLU A 101 -3.28 -23.07 -19.43
C GLU A 101 -3.73 -21.61 -19.62
N TYR A 102 -4.19 -20.95 -18.55
CA TYR A 102 -4.72 -19.58 -18.61
C TYR A 102 -3.80 -18.51 -18.05
N LEU A 103 -2.52 -18.81 -17.75
CA LEU A 103 -1.59 -17.85 -17.11
C LEU A 103 -1.48 -16.51 -17.88
N ARG A 104 -1.50 -16.55 -19.22
CA ARG A 104 -1.48 -15.33 -20.04
C ARG A 104 -2.76 -14.52 -19.90
N ALA A 105 -3.92 -15.17 -19.87
CA ALA A 105 -5.21 -14.52 -19.69
C ALA A 105 -5.33 -13.93 -18.28
N GLU A 106 -4.89 -14.68 -17.26
CA GLU A 106 -4.79 -14.24 -15.85
C GLU A 106 -3.93 -12.98 -15.72
N TYR A 107 -2.76 -12.97 -16.35
CA TYR A 107 -1.87 -11.80 -16.34
C TYR A 107 -2.51 -10.55 -16.95
N LEU A 108 -3.21 -10.68 -18.09
CA LEU A 108 -3.92 -9.57 -18.71
C LEU A 108 -5.07 -9.06 -17.82
N LEU A 109 -5.82 -9.96 -17.19
CA LEU A 109 -6.86 -9.60 -16.23
C LEU A 109 -6.29 -8.86 -15.02
N VAL A 110 -5.20 -9.36 -14.43
CA VAL A 110 -4.50 -8.71 -13.32
C VAL A 110 -4.03 -7.32 -13.72
N ASN A 111 -3.45 -7.17 -14.92
CA ASN A 111 -3.03 -5.87 -15.43
C ASN A 111 -4.22 -4.91 -15.57
N HIS A 112 -5.34 -5.36 -16.14
CA HIS A 112 -6.54 -4.54 -16.25
C HIS A 112 -7.03 -4.05 -14.88
N ILE A 113 -7.14 -4.96 -13.89
CA ILE A 113 -7.55 -4.63 -12.52
C ILE A 113 -6.59 -3.63 -11.89
N CYS A 114 -5.28 -3.87 -11.98
CA CYS A 114 -4.27 -3.03 -11.36
C CYS A 114 -4.15 -1.66 -12.04
N SER A 115 -4.36 -1.58 -13.35
CA SER A 115 -4.42 -0.31 -14.08
C SER A 115 -5.61 0.52 -13.60
N LYS A 116 -6.79 -0.08 -13.43
CA LYS A 116 -7.97 0.62 -12.87
C LYS A 116 -7.69 1.18 -11.46
N ILE A 117 -7.06 0.39 -10.60
CA ILE A 117 -6.64 0.84 -9.25
C ILE A 117 -5.59 1.94 -9.33
N ALA A 118 -4.59 1.81 -10.20
CA ALA A 118 -3.54 2.80 -10.39
C ALA A 118 -4.11 4.13 -10.88
N ASP A 119 -5.05 4.11 -11.82
CA ASP A 119 -5.76 5.29 -12.31
C ASP A 119 -6.55 5.98 -11.21
N ASN A 120 -7.25 5.21 -10.36
CA ASN A 120 -7.98 5.74 -9.21
C ASN A 120 -7.05 6.33 -8.17
N LEU A 121 -5.89 5.72 -7.92
CA LEU A 121 -4.87 6.28 -7.06
C LEU A 121 -4.27 7.57 -7.64
N SER A 122 -4.02 7.64 -8.95
CA SER A 122 -3.57 8.87 -9.63
C SER A 122 -4.63 9.97 -9.57
N LEU A 123 -5.91 9.62 -9.64
CA LEU A 123 -7.02 10.54 -9.39
C LEU A 123 -6.96 11.10 -7.96
N ILE A 124 -6.84 10.24 -6.94
CA ILE A 124 -6.73 10.63 -5.52
C ILE A 124 -5.52 11.55 -5.27
N ARG A 125 -4.39 11.30 -5.94
CA ARG A 125 -3.18 12.13 -5.87
C ARG A 125 -3.24 13.42 -6.71
N GLY A 126 -4.34 13.65 -7.41
CA GLY A 126 -4.51 14.78 -8.33
C GLY A 126 -3.44 14.86 -9.41
N GLU A 127 -3.04 13.70 -9.95
CA GLU A 127 -2.09 13.55 -11.06
C GLU A 127 -2.77 13.68 -12.43
N VAL A 128 -4.09 13.68 -12.46
CA VAL A 128 -4.90 13.72 -13.68
C VAL A 128 -5.63 15.06 -13.81
N SER A 129 -5.80 15.52 -15.05
CA SER A 129 -6.40 16.83 -15.36
C SER A 129 -7.83 17.01 -14.87
N ALA A 130 -8.57 15.91 -14.70
CA ALA A 130 -9.93 15.94 -14.16
C ALA A 130 -9.99 16.38 -12.69
N HIS A 131 -8.89 16.24 -11.94
CA HIS A 131 -8.87 16.54 -10.51
C HIS A 131 -8.92 18.06 -10.24
N PRO A 132 -9.77 18.55 -9.31
CA PRO A 132 -9.89 19.97 -9.00
C PRO A 132 -8.57 20.66 -8.61
N GLY A 133 -7.69 19.91 -7.95
CA GLY A 133 -6.37 20.35 -7.51
C GLY A 133 -5.22 20.15 -8.52
N PHE A 134 -5.49 19.68 -9.75
CA PHE A 134 -4.44 19.37 -10.73
C PHE A 134 -3.54 20.58 -10.99
N ARG A 135 -2.22 20.40 -10.81
CA ARG A 135 -1.18 21.45 -10.96
C ARG A 135 -1.37 22.71 -10.10
N LYS A 136 -2.18 22.66 -9.04
CA LYS A 136 -2.42 23.82 -8.14
C LYS A 136 -1.53 23.85 -6.91
N GLY A 137 -0.89 22.74 -6.57
CA GLY A 137 -0.06 22.59 -5.39
C GLY A 137 -0.27 21.23 -4.73
N ARG A 138 0.70 20.83 -3.90
CA ARG A 138 0.65 19.62 -3.07
C ARG A 138 1.22 19.93 -1.70
N ARG A 139 0.60 19.37 -0.66
CA ARG A 139 1.12 19.42 0.70
C ARG A 139 2.39 18.58 0.79
N GLU A 140 3.45 19.17 1.32
CA GLU A 140 4.66 18.42 1.67
C GLU A 140 4.47 17.74 3.03
N PHE A 141 4.83 16.46 3.09
CA PHE A 141 4.79 15.68 4.32
C PHE A 141 6.22 15.46 4.82
N ALA A 142 6.50 15.85 6.05
CA ALA A 142 7.82 15.68 6.67
C ALA A 142 8.15 14.21 7.01
N VAL A 143 7.22 13.29 6.80
CA VAL A 143 7.35 11.85 7.07
C VAL A 143 6.99 11.04 5.84
N HIS A 144 7.40 9.76 5.81
CA HIS A 144 7.02 8.81 4.76
C HIS A 144 5.52 8.89 4.43
N PRO A 145 5.12 8.89 3.15
CA PRO A 145 3.72 9.09 2.76
C PRO A 145 2.82 7.93 3.19
N LEU A 146 1.53 8.21 3.39
CA LEU A 146 0.49 7.18 3.44
C LEU A 146 0.44 6.40 2.11
N CYS A 147 0.08 5.12 2.15
CA CYS A 147 0.05 4.24 0.99
C CYS A 147 -0.67 4.83 -0.23
N ILE A 148 -1.78 5.54 -0.05
CA ILE A 148 -2.54 6.15 -1.16
C ILE A 148 -1.77 7.27 -1.89
N TYR A 149 -0.81 7.91 -1.22
CA TYR A 149 0.06 8.93 -1.81
C TYR A 149 1.34 8.33 -2.41
N ALA A 150 1.67 7.07 -2.10
CA ALA A 150 2.86 6.41 -2.63
C ALA A 150 2.58 5.88 -4.05
N THR A 151 3.36 6.33 -5.04
CA THR A 151 3.21 5.91 -6.44
C THR A 151 3.44 4.41 -6.64
N ILE A 152 4.28 3.80 -5.79
CA ILE A 152 4.64 2.38 -5.85
C ILE A 152 3.60 1.45 -5.17
N TYR A 153 2.61 1.99 -4.44
CA TYR A 153 1.62 1.17 -3.73
C TYR A 153 0.82 0.25 -4.66
N ALA A 154 0.48 0.73 -5.87
CA ALA A 154 -0.19 -0.07 -6.89
C ALA A 154 0.62 -1.32 -7.30
N SER A 155 1.97 -1.25 -7.26
CA SER A 155 2.82 -2.41 -7.51
C SER A 155 2.65 -3.48 -6.44
N GLY A 156 2.56 -3.10 -5.16
CA GLY A 156 2.33 -4.05 -4.07
C GLY A 156 0.95 -4.71 -4.15
N ILE A 157 -0.07 -3.97 -4.59
CA ILE A 157 -1.42 -4.51 -4.82
C ILE A 157 -1.39 -5.53 -5.98
N ARG A 158 -0.59 -5.31 -7.02
CA ARG A 158 -0.49 -6.23 -8.16
C ARG A 158 -0.06 -7.64 -7.74
N ASP A 159 0.92 -7.75 -6.85
CA ASP A 159 1.40 -9.05 -6.38
C ASP A 159 0.31 -9.80 -5.62
N LEU A 160 -0.44 -9.07 -4.79
CA LEU A 160 -1.60 -9.60 -4.08
C LEU A 160 -2.68 -10.06 -5.07
N MET A 161 -3.05 -9.22 -6.04
CA MET A 161 -4.09 -9.55 -7.03
C MET A 161 -3.70 -10.74 -7.91
N THR A 162 -2.42 -10.85 -8.27
CA THR A 162 -1.92 -12.00 -9.05
C THR A 162 -2.23 -13.29 -8.32
N LYS A 163 -1.90 -13.37 -7.03
CA LYS A 163 -2.14 -14.58 -6.26
C LYS A 163 -3.63 -14.88 -6.08
N LEU A 164 -4.45 -13.86 -5.83
CA LEU A 164 -5.90 -14.04 -5.70
C LEU A 164 -6.53 -14.59 -6.98
N VAL A 165 -6.21 -13.98 -8.13
CA VAL A 165 -6.74 -14.37 -9.44
C VAL A 165 -6.36 -15.82 -9.74
N THR A 166 -5.08 -16.15 -9.59
CA THR A 166 -4.57 -17.51 -9.81
C THR A 166 -5.22 -18.56 -8.91
N VAL A 167 -5.50 -18.24 -7.64
CA VAL A 167 -6.10 -19.21 -6.71
C VAL A 167 -7.61 -19.36 -6.90
N ARG A 168 -8.34 -18.28 -7.23
CA ARG A 168 -9.81 -18.25 -7.11
C ARG A 168 -10.55 -18.10 -8.43
N LEU A 169 -9.93 -17.51 -9.45
CA LEU A 169 -10.58 -17.26 -10.74
C LEU A 169 -10.34 -18.38 -11.77
N ARG A 170 -10.02 -19.60 -11.33
CA ARG A 170 -9.86 -20.78 -12.20
C ARG A 170 -11.11 -21.68 -12.26
N ASN A 171 -12.28 -21.15 -11.93
CA ASN A 171 -13.51 -21.92 -12.03
C ASN A 171 -14.00 -22.00 -13.49
N LYS A 172 -14.77 -23.05 -13.81
CA LYS A 172 -15.26 -23.33 -15.17
C LYS A 172 -16.07 -22.17 -15.78
N LYS A 173 -16.76 -21.40 -14.94
CA LYS A 173 -17.52 -20.24 -15.42
C LYS A 173 -16.58 -19.14 -15.88
N ILE A 174 -15.56 -18.78 -15.10
CA ILE A 174 -14.56 -17.77 -15.48
C ILE A 174 -13.76 -18.23 -16.69
N GLN A 175 -13.35 -19.50 -16.74
CA GLN A 175 -12.63 -20.05 -17.88
C GLN A 175 -13.40 -19.85 -19.19
N THR A 176 -14.66 -20.28 -19.23
CA THR A 176 -15.48 -20.19 -20.45
C THR A 176 -15.95 -18.78 -20.81
N THR A 177 -16.04 -17.87 -19.84
CA THR A 177 -16.56 -16.50 -20.06
C THR A 177 -15.49 -15.43 -20.20
N ILE A 178 -14.30 -15.63 -19.63
CA ILE A 178 -13.21 -14.65 -19.65
C ILE A 178 -12.00 -15.23 -20.37
N TYR A 179 -11.46 -16.36 -19.90
CA TYR A 179 -10.15 -16.81 -20.35
C TYR A 179 -10.16 -17.42 -21.76
N GLU A 180 -11.11 -18.30 -22.07
CA GLU A 180 -11.24 -18.90 -23.40
C GLU A 180 -11.54 -17.83 -24.48
N PRO A 181 -12.50 -16.90 -24.30
CA PRO A 181 -12.73 -15.83 -25.29
C PRO A 181 -11.54 -14.88 -25.43
N LEU A 182 -10.90 -14.48 -24.32
CA LEU A 182 -9.71 -13.64 -24.37
C LEU A 182 -8.56 -14.36 -25.12
N THR A 183 -8.41 -15.67 -24.92
CA THR A 183 -7.38 -16.45 -25.60
C THR A 183 -7.68 -16.64 -27.07
N ARG A 184 -8.89 -17.08 -27.42
CA ARG A 184 -9.29 -17.40 -28.79
C ARG A 184 -9.49 -16.15 -29.65
N ASP A 185 -10.25 -15.18 -29.16
CA ASP A 185 -10.81 -14.11 -29.99
C ASP A 185 -9.96 -12.83 -29.99
N VAL A 186 -9.06 -12.70 -29.01
CA VAL A 186 -8.21 -11.53 -28.83
C VAL A 186 -6.74 -11.91 -28.99
N ILE A 187 -6.23 -12.79 -28.12
CA ILE A 187 -4.81 -13.16 -28.11
C ILE A 187 -4.44 -13.91 -29.40
N GLY A 188 -5.22 -14.92 -29.77
CA GLY A 188 -4.97 -15.74 -30.97
C GLY A 188 -5.04 -14.95 -32.28
N VAL A 189 -5.78 -13.85 -32.30
CA VAL A 189 -5.99 -12.99 -33.49
C VAL A 189 -5.17 -11.69 -33.42
N GLY A 190 -4.43 -11.44 -32.34
CA GLY A 190 -3.58 -10.26 -32.17
C GLY A 190 -4.33 -8.94 -31.95
N LYS A 191 -5.56 -8.98 -31.41
CA LYS A 191 -6.33 -7.77 -31.08
C LYS A 191 -5.88 -7.14 -29.76
N ASN A 192 -6.22 -5.87 -29.53
CA ASN A 192 -5.95 -5.20 -28.25
C ASN A 192 -6.83 -5.79 -27.12
N PRO A 193 -6.23 -6.36 -26.06
CA PRO A 193 -6.97 -6.85 -24.88
C PRO A 193 -7.86 -5.82 -24.20
N ASP A 194 -7.54 -4.53 -24.25
CA ASP A 194 -8.32 -3.50 -23.56
C ASP A 194 -9.78 -3.46 -24.06
N SER A 195 -9.99 -3.61 -25.38
CA SER A 195 -11.33 -3.65 -25.98
C SER A 195 -12.20 -4.77 -25.43
N PHE A 196 -11.62 -5.94 -25.16
CA PHE A 196 -12.35 -7.06 -24.57
C PHE A 196 -12.80 -6.76 -23.14
N PHE A 197 -11.92 -6.14 -22.34
CA PHE A 197 -12.25 -5.80 -20.97
C PHE A 197 -13.31 -4.68 -20.90
N GLU A 198 -13.29 -3.74 -21.84
CA GLU A 198 -14.35 -2.72 -21.98
C GLU A 198 -15.70 -3.33 -22.31
N ASP A 199 -15.76 -4.25 -23.29
CA ASP A 199 -16.99 -4.93 -23.70
C ASP A 199 -17.60 -5.80 -22.59
N ASN A 200 -16.76 -6.31 -21.69
CA ASN A 200 -17.15 -7.22 -20.61
C ASN A 200 -17.09 -6.57 -19.21
N VAL A 201 -16.98 -5.24 -19.14
CA VAL A 201 -16.65 -4.51 -17.91
C VAL A 201 -17.59 -4.84 -16.74
N ILE A 202 -18.90 -4.94 -17.00
CA ILE A 202 -19.91 -5.21 -15.95
C ILE A 202 -19.66 -6.56 -15.28
N TYR A 203 -19.42 -7.60 -16.09
CA TYR A 203 -19.20 -8.95 -15.57
C TYR A 203 -17.85 -9.06 -14.87
N ILE A 204 -16.79 -8.47 -15.44
CA ILE A 204 -15.46 -8.48 -14.82
C ILE A 204 -15.50 -7.75 -13.47
N ASP A 205 -16.10 -6.56 -13.42
CA ASP A 205 -16.25 -5.79 -12.20
C ASP A 205 -17.01 -6.58 -11.12
N GLU A 206 -18.07 -7.31 -11.49
CA GLU A 206 -18.80 -8.19 -10.58
C GLU A 206 -17.91 -9.32 -10.02
N GLN A 207 -17.12 -9.99 -10.86
CA GLN A 207 -16.26 -11.10 -10.42
C GLN A 207 -15.10 -10.63 -9.55
N VAL A 208 -14.49 -9.49 -9.90
CA VAL A 208 -13.40 -8.91 -9.11
C VAL A 208 -13.90 -8.39 -7.78
N THR A 209 -15.09 -7.77 -7.75
CA THR A 209 -15.71 -7.34 -6.48
C THR A 209 -15.98 -8.53 -5.57
N LYS A 210 -16.55 -9.62 -6.09
CA LYS A 210 -16.76 -10.87 -5.32
C LYS A 210 -15.46 -11.47 -4.79
N LEU A 211 -14.38 -11.39 -5.57
CA LEU A 211 -13.05 -11.85 -5.15
C LEU A 211 -12.53 -11.03 -3.95
N LEU A 212 -12.71 -9.72 -3.98
CA LEU A 212 -12.30 -8.83 -2.89
C LEU A 212 -13.21 -8.99 -1.67
N ASP A 213 -14.53 -9.13 -1.85
CA ASP A 213 -15.50 -9.40 -0.77
C ASP A 213 -15.18 -10.71 -0.02
N TRP A 214 -14.73 -11.73 -0.75
CA TRP A 214 -14.21 -12.95 -0.14
C TRP A 214 -12.96 -12.65 0.70
N GLY A 215 -11.99 -11.90 0.18
CA GLY A 215 -10.79 -11.51 0.92
C GLY A 215 -11.12 -10.74 2.22
N ILE A 216 -12.07 -9.80 2.14
CA ILE A 216 -12.60 -9.06 3.30
C ILE A 216 -13.20 -10.01 4.34
N SER A 217 -14.03 -10.95 3.89
CA SER A 217 -14.70 -11.92 4.78
C SER A 217 -13.67 -12.79 5.53
N VAL A 218 -12.61 -13.24 4.84
CA VAL A 218 -11.53 -14.01 5.48
C VAL A 218 -10.71 -13.14 6.45
N GLU A 219 -10.41 -11.88 6.10
CA GLU A 219 -9.75 -10.96 7.03
C GLU A 219 -10.55 -10.73 8.32
N GLN A 220 -11.87 -10.56 8.20
CA GLN A 220 -12.77 -10.41 9.35
C GLN A 220 -12.80 -11.68 10.21
N ALA A 221 -12.83 -12.87 9.60
CA ALA A 221 -12.75 -14.14 10.32
C ALA A 221 -11.42 -14.29 11.10
N ILE A 222 -10.29 -13.90 10.49
CA ILE A 222 -8.99 -13.88 11.16
C ILE A 222 -9.01 -12.91 12.34
N ALA A 223 -9.56 -11.72 12.17
CA ALA A 223 -9.66 -10.72 13.23
C ALA A 223 -10.51 -11.22 14.41
N ALA A 224 -11.68 -11.82 14.14
CA ALA A 224 -12.55 -12.42 15.15
C ALA A 224 -11.86 -13.58 15.90
N LYS A 225 -11.09 -14.42 15.20
CA LYS A 225 -10.28 -15.47 15.85
C LYS A 225 -9.19 -14.88 16.74
N LYS A 226 -8.55 -13.78 16.35
CA LYS A 226 -7.53 -13.10 17.17
C LYS A 226 -8.13 -12.39 18.39
N SER A 227 -9.34 -11.83 18.27
CA SER A 227 -10.02 -11.14 19.35
C SER A 227 -10.75 -12.05 20.33
N GLY A 228 -10.93 -13.34 20.00
CA GLY A 228 -11.72 -14.28 20.78
C GLY A 228 -11.31 -14.39 22.26
N THR A 229 -12.00 -13.59 23.08
CA THR A 229 -12.43 -13.88 24.44
C THR A 229 -13.42 -15.07 24.37
N PRO A 230 -13.38 -16.03 25.31
CA PRO A 230 -14.29 -17.16 25.30
C PRO A 230 -15.68 -16.72 25.73
N ASP A 231 -16.64 -16.69 24.81
CA ASP A 231 -18.06 -16.55 25.16
C ASP A 231 -18.61 -17.90 25.68
N ALA A 232 -18.61 -18.06 27.01
CA ALA A 232 -19.62 -18.79 27.79
C ALA A 232 -19.35 -18.65 29.31
N PRO A 233 -20.38 -18.45 30.15
CA PRO A 233 -20.24 -18.50 31.60
C PRO A 233 -20.14 -19.95 32.10
N ASP A 234 -19.50 -20.10 33.26
CA ASP A 234 -19.48 -21.28 34.15
C ASP A 234 -18.80 -22.56 33.64
N GLU A 235 -17.50 -22.68 33.92
CA GLU A 235 -16.96 -23.59 34.93
C GLU A 235 -15.42 -23.64 34.77
N PHE A 236 -14.72 -23.43 35.89
CA PHE A 236 -13.27 -23.48 36.03
C PHE A 236 -12.74 -24.86 35.58
N THR A 237 -12.38 -24.99 34.31
CA THR A 237 -11.42 -25.98 33.84
C THR A 237 -10.33 -25.26 33.06
N PRO A 238 -9.04 -25.48 33.37
CA PRO A 238 -7.95 -24.93 32.59
C PRO A 238 -7.94 -25.64 31.24
N LYS A 239 -8.72 -25.14 30.28
CA LYS A 239 -8.66 -25.61 28.90
C LYS A 239 -7.28 -25.22 28.37
N GLU A 240 -6.53 -26.26 28.01
CA GLU A 240 -5.30 -26.17 27.25
C GLU A 240 -5.43 -25.09 26.18
N PHE A 241 -4.40 -24.25 26.05
CA PHE A 241 -4.30 -23.25 25.01
C PHE A 241 -4.16 -23.98 23.66
N ILE A 242 -5.27 -24.41 23.08
CA ILE A 242 -5.28 -25.00 21.74
C ILE A 242 -4.90 -23.87 20.78
N PRO A 243 -3.77 -23.95 20.06
CA PRO A 243 -3.45 -22.96 19.05
C PRO A 243 -4.59 -22.94 18.04
N LYS A 244 -5.22 -21.77 17.82
CA LYS A 244 -6.30 -21.63 16.85
C LYS A 244 -5.72 -21.94 15.47
N GLU A 245 -5.99 -23.14 14.97
CA GLU A 245 -5.55 -23.53 13.63
C GLU A 245 -6.24 -22.63 12.59
N PHE A 246 -5.41 -21.94 11.81
CA PHE A 246 -5.87 -21.17 10.67
C PHE A 246 -6.13 -22.10 9.48
N THR A 247 -7.20 -21.85 8.74
CA THR A 247 -7.48 -22.57 7.49
C THR A 247 -6.45 -22.19 6.42
N GLY A 248 -6.35 -23.00 5.36
CA GLY A 248 -5.48 -22.67 4.22
C GLY A 248 -5.81 -21.33 3.56
N GLU A 249 -7.10 -20.94 3.54
CA GLU A 249 -7.54 -19.63 3.04
C GLU A 249 -7.08 -18.49 3.96
N GLU A 250 -7.18 -18.69 5.28
CA GLU A 250 -6.73 -17.70 6.26
C GLU A 250 -5.21 -17.50 6.22
N LEU A 251 -4.44 -18.58 6.07
CA LEU A 251 -2.99 -18.52 5.91
C LEU A 251 -2.59 -17.79 4.63
N LEU A 252 -3.29 -18.04 3.52
CA LEU A 252 -3.05 -17.34 2.26
C LEU A 252 -3.26 -15.83 2.42
N ILE A 253 -4.38 -15.41 3.02
CA ILE A 253 -4.68 -13.99 3.21
C ILE A 253 -3.68 -13.33 4.15
N GLN A 254 -3.24 -14.00 5.22
CA GLN A 254 -2.17 -13.51 6.08
C GLN A 254 -0.85 -13.34 5.33
N GLU A 255 -0.44 -14.35 4.53
CA GLU A 255 0.77 -14.28 3.72
C GLU A 255 0.75 -13.08 2.75
N LEU A 256 -0.38 -12.85 2.08
CA LEU A 256 -0.54 -11.72 1.16
C LEU A 256 -0.45 -10.37 1.88
N ARG A 257 -1.00 -10.28 3.09
CA ARG A 257 -0.93 -9.07 3.92
C ARG A 257 0.49 -8.81 4.41
N ASP A 258 1.19 -9.84 4.82
CA ASP A 258 2.59 -9.75 5.25
C ASP A 258 3.51 -9.35 4.09
N LYS A 259 3.28 -9.88 2.88
CA LYS A 259 3.98 -9.44 1.66
C LYS A 259 3.74 -7.98 1.35
N LEU A 260 2.49 -7.50 1.43
CA LEU A 260 2.17 -6.09 1.20
C LEU A 260 2.80 -5.18 2.26
N LYS A 261 2.85 -5.63 3.52
CA LYS A 261 3.54 -4.93 4.61
C LYS A 261 5.04 -4.86 4.36
N LEU A 262 5.68 -5.97 4.01
CA LEU A 262 7.10 -6.01 3.66
C LEU A 262 7.39 -5.08 2.49
N HIS A 263 6.54 -5.08 1.45
CA HIS A 263 6.64 -4.14 0.33
C HIS A 263 6.57 -2.68 0.78
N SER A 264 5.73 -2.36 1.78
CA SER A 264 5.66 -1.01 2.35
C SER A 264 6.91 -0.57 3.10
N GLU A 265 7.51 -1.48 3.88
CA GLU A 265 8.75 -1.22 4.63
C GLU A 265 9.94 -1.04 3.68
N ILE A 266 9.98 -1.81 2.59
CA ILE A 266 11.01 -1.73 1.55
C ILE A 266 10.97 -0.41 0.79
N ASN A 267 9.76 0.06 0.46
CA ASN A 267 9.56 1.22 -0.39
C ASN A 267 9.16 2.47 0.39
N GLU A 268 9.39 2.47 1.71
CA GLU A 268 9.32 3.67 2.56
C GLU A 268 7.97 4.42 2.50
N TYR A 269 6.86 3.68 2.53
CA TYR A 269 5.52 4.25 2.71
C TYR A 269 4.80 3.59 3.88
N PHE A 270 3.87 4.32 4.49
CA PHE A 270 3.08 3.81 5.60
C PHE A 270 1.86 3.04 5.11
N LEU A 271 1.77 1.77 5.50
CA LEU A 271 0.60 0.93 5.30
C LEU A 271 -0.16 0.79 6.63
N PRO A 272 -1.31 1.46 6.81
CA PRO A 272 -2.09 1.34 8.03
C PRO A 272 -2.71 -0.06 8.14
N GLN A 273 -3.06 -0.48 9.36
CA GLN A 273 -3.77 -1.76 9.55
C GLN A 273 -5.08 -1.81 8.77
N SER A 274 -5.76 -0.67 8.65
CA SER A 274 -6.98 -0.49 7.85
C SER A 274 -6.78 -0.60 6.33
N ALA A 275 -5.54 -0.58 5.82
CA ALA A 275 -5.26 -0.77 4.40
C ALA A 275 -5.31 -2.27 3.99
N GLY A 276 -6.40 -2.95 4.34
CA GLY A 276 -6.72 -4.34 3.97
C GLY A 276 -7.47 -4.45 2.66
N PHE A 277 -8.19 -5.55 2.47
CA PHE A 277 -8.93 -5.83 1.24
C PHE A 277 -10.10 -4.87 1.04
N GLU A 278 -10.67 -4.32 2.11
CA GLU A 278 -11.73 -3.30 2.02
C GLU A 278 -11.22 -2.02 1.32
N LEU A 279 -10.01 -1.55 1.66
CA LEU A 279 -9.41 -0.42 0.97
C LEU A 279 -9.14 -0.74 -0.50
N ILE A 280 -8.63 -1.94 -0.80
CA ILE A 280 -8.36 -2.35 -2.18
C ILE A 280 -9.66 -2.39 -2.99
N ARG A 281 -10.75 -2.91 -2.41
CA ARG A 281 -12.09 -2.87 -3.01
C ARG A 281 -12.54 -1.45 -3.27
N GLN A 282 -12.45 -0.57 -2.28
CA GLN A 282 -12.83 0.83 -2.43
C GLN A 282 -12.01 1.56 -3.51
N LEU A 283 -10.71 1.25 -3.63
CA LEU A 283 -9.87 1.78 -4.69
C LEU A 283 -10.24 1.21 -6.07
N TYR A 284 -10.72 -0.02 -6.17
CA TYR A 284 -11.15 -0.63 -7.42
C TYR A 284 -12.52 -0.10 -7.89
N THR A 285 -13.46 0.06 -6.96
CA THR A 285 -14.85 0.47 -7.23
C THR A 285 -15.11 1.97 -7.09
N LEU A 286 -14.05 2.78 -6.93
CA LEU A 286 -14.14 4.22 -6.71
C LEU A 286 -15.04 4.90 -7.76
N ASN A 287 -16.10 5.57 -7.29
CA ASN A 287 -16.95 6.39 -8.14
C ASN A 287 -16.24 7.72 -8.46
N LYS A 288 -15.54 7.78 -9.60
CA LYS A 288 -14.76 8.96 -10.03
C LYS A 288 -15.60 10.24 -10.06
N GLY A 289 -16.86 10.16 -10.50
CA GLY A 289 -17.75 11.32 -10.61
C GLY A 289 -18.11 11.91 -9.26
N ARG A 290 -18.56 11.05 -8.33
CA ARG A 290 -18.87 11.45 -6.95
C ARG A 290 -17.61 11.96 -6.23
N PHE A 291 -16.51 11.22 -6.35
CA PHE A 291 -15.22 11.60 -5.75
C PHE A 291 -14.80 13.02 -6.18
N LEU A 292 -14.77 13.30 -7.48
CA LEU A 292 -14.38 14.59 -8.02
C LEU A 292 -15.30 15.72 -7.58
N HIS A 293 -16.61 15.45 -7.51
CA HIS A 293 -17.60 16.40 -7.00
C HIS A 293 -17.32 16.75 -5.54
N SER A 294 -17.21 15.75 -4.68
CA SER A 294 -17.00 15.93 -3.25
C SER A 294 -15.66 16.60 -2.92
N VAL A 295 -14.57 16.24 -3.62
CA VAL A 295 -13.28 16.95 -3.44
C VAL A 295 -13.41 18.42 -3.81
N LYS A 296 -14.11 18.73 -4.92
CA LYS A 296 -14.33 20.12 -5.34
C LYS A 296 -15.16 20.89 -4.30
N GLU A 297 -16.18 20.26 -3.72
CA GLU A 297 -17.00 20.85 -2.66
C GLU A 297 -16.16 21.16 -1.42
N ILE A 298 -15.36 20.21 -0.92
CA ILE A 298 -14.48 20.45 0.23
C ILE A 298 -13.47 21.57 -0.05
N GLN A 299 -12.87 21.59 -1.25
CA GLN A 299 -11.91 22.64 -1.63
C GLN A 299 -12.58 24.02 -1.72
N ASN A 300 -13.79 24.10 -2.25
CA ASN A 300 -14.57 25.34 -2.31
C ASN A 300 -14.99 25.79 -0.92
N ALA A 301 -15.44 24.87 -0.06
CA ALA A 301 -15.75 25.12 1.34
C ALA A 301 -14.55 25.75 2.04
N THR A 302 -13.38 25.14 1.87
CA THR A 302 -12.14 25.59 2.52
C THR A 302 -11.69 26.95 2.01
N LYS A 303 -11.84 27.21 0.71
CA LYS A 303 -11.38 28.45 0.08
C LYS A 303 -12.30 29.65 0.31
N TYR A 304 -13.62 29.43 0.33
CA TYR A 304 -14.63 30.48 0.34
C TYR A 304 -15.48 30.50 1.62
N GLY A 305 -15.37 29.47 2.46
CA GLY A 305 -16.03 29.42 3.75
C GLY A 305 -15.44 30.50 4.66
N ASN A 306 -16.30 31.43 5.08
CA ASN A 306 -15.88 32.53 5.95
C ASN A 306 -15.62 32.07 7.39
N ASP A 307 -16.08 30.87 7.77
CA ASP A 307 -15.90 30.27 9.09
C ASP A 307 -15.71 28.74 9.01
N HIS A 308 -14.91 28.19 9.93
CA HIS A 308 -14.63 26.76 10.12
C HIS A 308 -15.92 25.93 10.24
N SER A 309 -16.94 26.50 10.90
CA SER A 309 -18.26 25.86 11.07
C SER A 309 -18.94 25.55 9.73
N GLN A 310 -18.80 26.41 8.71
CA GLN A 310 -19.41 26.21 7.39
C GLN A 310 -18.69 25.09 6.62
N VAL A 311 -17.37 24.99 6.78
CA VAL A 311 -16.56 23.92 6.20
C VAL A 311 -17.00 22.58 6.76
N VAL A 312 -17.13 22.47 8.09
CA VAL A 312 -17.59 21.26 8.78
C VAL A 312 -19.00 20.85 8.32
N LEU A 313 -19.95 21.79 8.21
CA LEU A 313 -21.32 21.48 7.76
C LEU A 313 -21.37 20.90 6.34
N GLN A 314 -20.59 21.44 5.40
CA GLN A 314 -20.52 20.90 4.04
C GLN A 314 -19.87 19.51 4.01
N ILE A 315 -18.89 19.28 4.88
CA ILE A 315 -18.28 17.97 5.03
C ILE A 315 -19.26 16.95 5.62
N ASP A 316 -20.06 17.33 6.64
CA ASP A 316 -21.05 16.45 7.25
C ASP A 316 -22.10 15.98 6.23
N GLN A 317 -22.46 16.82 5.26
CA GLN A 317 -23.34 16.42 4.15
C GLN A 317 -22.70 15.32 3.29
N ILE A 318 -21.45 15.50 2.90
CA ILE A 318 -20.70 14.50 2.12
C ILE A 318 -20.53 13.20 2.91
N VAL A 319 -20.24 13.30 4.21
CA VAL A 319 -20.13 12.16 5.13
C VAL A 319 -21.40 11.30 5.12
N ASN A 320 -22.58 11.92 5.15
CA ASN A 320 -23.85 11.18 5.20
C ASN A 320 -24.17 10.46 3.88
N ASP A 321 -23.58 10.90 2.77
CA ASP A 321 -23.85 10.39 1.42
C ASP A 321 -22.79 9.39 0.91
N THR A 322 -21.74 9.11 1.71
CA THR A 322 -20.59 8.29 1.30
C THR A 322 -20.25 7.21 2.32
N ALA A 323 -19.69 6.10 1.84
CA ALA A 323 -19.15 5.07 2.73
C ALA A 323 -17.92 5.58 3.48
N GLU A 324 -17.62 5.01 4.65
CA GLU A 324 -16.55 5.47 5.56
C GLU A 324 -15.18 5.62 4.86
N LEU A 325 -14.73 4.58 4.16
CA LEU A 325 -13.46 4.63 3.42
C LEU A 325 -13.52 5.48 2.16
N GLU A 326 -14.70 5.58 1.51
CA GLU A 326 -14.87 6.48 0.36
C GLU A 326 -14.66 7.93 0.81
N PHE A 327 -15.28 8.31 1.92
CA PHE A 327 -15.13 9.61 2.53
C PHE A 327 -13.68 9.88 2.95
N ASP A 328 -13.03 8.92 3.61
CA ASP A 328 -11.63 9.06 4.01
C ASP A 328 -10.72 9.39 2.80
N LEU A 329 -10.90 8.71 1.66
CA LEU A 329 -10.15 8.99 0.44
C LEU A 329 -10.40 10.40 -0.11
N ILE A 330 -11.66 10.86 -0.07
CA ILE A 330 -12.05 12.21 -0.50
C ILE A 330 -11.37 13.27 0.39
N ALA A 331 -11.50 13.14 1.71
CA ALA A 331 -10.96 14.10 2.67
C ALA A 331 -9.42 14.15 2.63
N LEU A 332 -8.77 12.98 2.53
CA LEU A 332 -7.32 12.88 2.39
C LEU A 332 -6.84 13.52 1.08
N SER A 333 -7.52 13.27 -0.05
CA SER A 333 -7.20 13.94 -1.32
C SER A 333 -7.31 15.47 -1.22
N ALA A 334 -8.39 15.98 -0.64
CA ALA A 334 -8.60 17.42 -0.42
C ALA A 334 -7.59 18.03 0.56
N HIS A 335 -7.06 17.23 1.49
CA HIS A 335 -6.01 17.65 2.41
C HIS A 335 -4.63 17.75 1.75
N ALA A 336 -4.32 16.84 0.82
CA ALA A 336 -3.00 16.72 0.21
C ALA A 336 -2.84 17.52 -1.09
N VAL A 337 -3.92 17.77 -1.83
CA VAL A 337 -3.87 18.33 -3.19
C VAL A 337 -4.71 19.60 -3.29
N GLY A 338 -4.12 20.68 -3.80
CA GLY A 338 -4.79 21.96 -4.01
C GLY A 338 -3.85 23.15 -3.85
N GLY A 339 -4.36 24.35 -4.10
CA GLY A 339 -3.68 25.57 -3.67
C GLY A 339 -3.76 25.74 -2.15
N GLU A 340 -2.83 26.49 -1.56
CA GLU A 340 -2.67 26.65 -0.11
C GLU A 340 -3.99 26.97 0.62
N GLN A 341 -4.79 27.91 0.08
CA GLN A 341 -6.08 28.32 0.65
C GLN A 341 -7.23 27.33 0.40
N SER A 342 -7.05 26.35 -0.49
CA SER A 342 -8.08 25.37 -0.85
C SER A 342 -7.85 23.99 -0.26
N MET A 343 -6.65 23.71 0.25
CA MET A 343 -6.35 22.44 0.88
C MET A 343 -6.96 22.37 2.26
N LEU A 344 -7.65 21.27 2.55
CA LEU A 344 -8.23 21.03 3.86
C LEU A 344 -7.13 21.12 4.93
N THR A 345 -7.36 21.93 5.97
CA THR A 345 -6.38 22.14 7.04
C THR A 345 -6.25 20.90 7.91
N TYR A 346 -5.13 20.77 8.63
CA TYR A 346 -4.94 19.68 9.60
C TYR A 346 -6.04 19.66 10.67
N LYS A 347 -6.41 20.84 11.18
CA LYS A 347 -7.47 20.98 12.17
C LYS A 347 -8.82 20.52 11.63
N ALA A 348 -9.18 20.91 10.40
CA ALA A 348 -10.41 20.44 9.79
C ALA A 348 -10.37 18.92 9.56
N LEU A 349 -9.27 18.37 9.02
CA LEU A 349 -9.11 16.92 8.86
C LEU A 349 -9.26 16.15 10.19
N GLN A 350 -8.70 16.70 11.26
CA GLN A 350 -8.83 16.17 12.61
C GLN A 350 -10.26 16.24 13.14
N ASP A 351 -10.93 17.38 13.02
CA ASP A 351 -12.30 17.55 13.49
C ASP A 351 -13.27 16.61 12.76
N ILE A 352 -13.04 16.36 11.47
CA ILE A 352 -13.76 15.36 10.67
C ILE A 352 -13.48 13.94 11.15
N CYS A 353 -12.20 13.62 11.39
CA CYS A 353 -11.79 12.32 11.93
C CYS A 353 -12.51 12.03 13.24
N ILE A 354 -12.59 13.06 14.09
CA ILE A 354 -13.15 13.03 15.43
C ILE A 354 -14.68 12.99 15.39
N GLY A 355 -15.29 13.76 14.50
CA GLY A 355 -16.73 13.91 14.34
C GLY A 355 -17.48 14.02 15.67
N SER A 356 -18.66 13.39 15.72
CA SER A 356 -19.48 13.20 16.93
C SER A 356 -19.09 11.96 17.76
N ALA A 357 -18.09 11.18 17.32
CA ALA A 357 -17.68 9.95 17.99
C ALA A 357 -17.23 10.25 19.43
N ARG A 358 -17.81 9.55 20.42
CA ARG A 358 -17.51 9.78 21.85
C ARG A 358 -16.29 9.01 22.35
N THR A 359 -15.96 7.91 21.68
CA THR A 359 -14.85 7.01 22.04
C THR A 359 -13.83 6.94 20.92
N ARG A 360 -12.61 6.52 21.26
CA ARG A 360 -11.54 6.28 20.30
C ARG A 360 -11.88 5.14 19.34
N ASP A 361 -12.47 4.05 19.83
CA ASP A 361 -12.79 2.89 18.98
C ASP A 361 -13.83 3.27 17.92
N ALA A 362 -14.87 4.02 18.29
CA ALA A 362 -15.85 4.55 17.33
C ALA A 362 -15.21 5.49 16.29
N MET A 363 -14.16 6.23 16.67
CA MET A 363 -13.40 7.07 15.75
C MET A 363 -12.57 6.22 14.77
N LEU A 364 -11.92 5.16 15.26
CA LEU A 364 -11.13 4.24 14.45
C LEU A 364 -12.01 3.42 13.49
N GLU A 365 -13.22 3.06 13.91
CA GLU A 365 -14.22 2.39 13.06
C GLU A 365 -14.74 3.35 11.99
N ALA A 366 -15.16 4.55 12.37
CA ALA A 366 -15.76 5.49 11.42
C ALA A 366 -14.75 6.08 10.43
N ARG A 367 -13.52 6.38 10.86
CA ARG A 367 -12.52 7.12 10.07
C ARG A 367 -11.14 6.45 10.09
N PRO A 368 -11.04 5.18 9.67
CA PRO A 368 -9.87 4.34 9.89
C PRO A 368 -8.61 4.81 9.17
N LEU A 369 -8.70 5.44 8.00
CA LEU A 369 -7.52 5.94 7.27
C LEU A 369 -7.14 7.34 7.72
N ILE A 370 -8.10 8.23 7.97
CA ILE A 370 -7.80 9.56 8.50
C ILE A 370 -7.17 9.44 9.89
N ALA A 371 -7.74 8.62 10.78
CA ALA A 371 -7.18 8.40 12.12
C ALA A 371 -5.74 7.84 12.04
N ALA A 372 -5.49 6.93 11.09
CA ALA A 372 -4.16 6.39 10.87
C ALA A 372 -3.18 7.45 10.31
N GLU A 373 -3.62 8.34 9.41
CA GLU A 373 -2.83 9.47 8.93
C GLU A 373 -2.46 10.44 10.06
N LEU A 374 -3.43 10.82 10.89
CA LEU A 374 -3.20 11.74 12.00
C LEU A 374 -2.28 11.12 13.06
N GLY A 375 -2.53 9.86 13.43
CA GLY A 375 -1.78 9.16 14.47
C GLY A 375 -0.34 8.79 14.05
N ARG A 376 -0.10 8.47 12.77
CA ARG A 376 1.23 8.04 12.32
C ARG A 376 2.25 9.18 12.27
N GLN A 377 1.81 10.41 11.98
CA GLN A 377 2.70 11.54 11.72
C GLN A 377 3.67 11.81 12.89
N PRO A 378 3.21 12.00 14.14
CA PRO A 378 4.11 12.19 15.27
C PRO A 378 4.99 10.95 15.52
N ILE A 379 4.47 9.74 15.35
CA ILE A 379 5.25 8.50 15.56
C ILE A 379 6.39 8.41 14.55
N HIS A 380 6.11 8.68 13.28
CA HIS A 380 7.11 8.62 12.21
C HIS A 380 8.15 9.73 12.36
N MET A 381 7.73 10.94 12.73
CA MET A 381 8.65 12.02 13.03
C MET A 381 9.54 11.69 14.24
N ALA A 382 8.96 11.11 15.31
CA ALA A 382 9.73 10.63 16.46
C ALA A 382 10.79 9.58 16.07
N LYS A 383 10.44 8.62 15.20
CA LYS A 383 11.39 7.64 14.65
C LYS A 383 12.56 8.31 13.93
N GLN A 384 12.27 9.28 13.07
CA GLN A 384 13.31 10.01 12.34
C GLN A 384 14.19 10.83 13.29
N ILE A 385 13.60 11.51 14.28
CA ILE A 385 14.33 12.25 15.33
C ILE A 385 15.28 11.32 16.07
N ILE A 386 14.80 10.14 16.49
CA ILE A 386 15.62 9.13 17.19
C ILE A 386 16.79 8.69 16.30
N PHE A 387 16.50 8.36 15.04
CA PHE A 387 17.52 7.94 14.09
C PHE A 387 18.59 9.02 13.88
N GLU A 388 18.20 10.27 13.68
CA GLU A 388 19.12 11.39 13.53
C GLU A 388 19.93 11.63 14.82
N ALA A 389 19.27 11.67 15.97
CA ALA A 389 19.89 11.85 17.28
C ALA A 389 20.90 10.75 17.63
N GLN A 390 20.71 9.52 17.11
CA GLN A 390 21.60 8.40 17.36
C GLN A 390 22.91 8.47 16.58
N LYS A 391 22.99 9.24 15.48
CA LYS A 391 24.20 9.37 14.67
C LYS A 391 25.40 9.88 15.46
N LYS A 392 26.61 9.51 15.00
CA LYS A 392 27.89 9.97 15.57
C LYS A 392 28.18 11.44 15.24
N ILE A 393 27.79 11.87 14.04
CA ILE A 393 27.85 13.25 13.57
C ILE A 393 26.46 13.56 13.02
N GLY A 394 25.87 14.68 13.43
CA GLY A 394 24.53 15.08 13.02
C GLY A 394 24.48 16.53 12.56
N ASN A 395 23.31 16.92 12.04
CA ASN A 395 23.03 18.28 11.60
C ASN A 395 22.04 18.95 12.57
N ILE A 396 22.48 20.02 13.24
CA ILE A 396 21.65 20.71 14.24
C ILE A 396 20.45 21.43 13.62
N GLN A 397 20.62 22.05 12.45
CA GLN A 397 19.53 22.73 11.75
C GLN A 397 18.46 21.74 11.32
N LYS A 398 18.89 20.58 10.81
CA LYS A 398 17.97 19.51 10.42
C LYS A 398 17.16 19.02 11.62
N ILE A 399 17.81 18.78 12.77
CA ILE A 399 17.08 18.27 13.93
C ILE A 399 16.17 19.34 14.56
N GLU A 400 16.52 20.61 14.47
CA GLU A 400 15.66 21.74 14.83
C GLU A 400 14.38 21.76 14.00
N GLU A 401 14.50 21.66 12.68
CA GLU A 401 13.35 21.57 11.77
C GLU A 401 12.46 20.36 12.11
N MET A 402 13.06 19.21 12.42
CA MET A 402 12.32 18.02 12.83
C MET A 402 11.60 18.20 14.17
N PHE A 403 12.22 18.89 15.13
CA PHE A 403 11.59 19.21 16.41
C PHE A 403 10.41 20.16 16.25
N GLU A 404 10.53 21.20 15.43
CA GLU A 404 9.43 22.12 15.16
C GLU A 404 8.27 21.42 14.45
N ASN A 405 8.57 20.59 13.44
CA ASN A 405 7.56 19.74 12.79
C ASN A 405 6.88 18.79 13.78
N PHE A 406 7.65 18.15 14.67
CA PHE A 406 7.11 17.27 15.71
C PHE A 406 6.20 18.02 16.68
N ARG A 407 6.61 19.22 17.13
CA ARG A 407 5.79 20.08 17.99
C ARG A 407 4.47 20.42 17.32
N GLU A 408 4.50 20.85 16.07
CA GLU A 408 3.32 21.21 15.29
C GLU A 408 2.36 20.02 15.10
N MET A 409 2.90 18.82 14.87
CA MET A 409 2.09 17.59 14.82
C MET A 409 1.42 17.30 16.16
N ILE A 410 2.14 17.42 17.27
CA ILE A 410 1.59 17.15 18.61
C ILE A 410 0.56 18.21 19.02
N SER A 411 0.82 19.50 18.79
CA SER A 411 -0.10 20.59 19.18
C SER A 411 -1.41 20.54 18.41
N ARG A 412 -1.38 20.00 17.19
CA ARG A 412 -2.57 19.77 16.36
C ARG A 412 -3.32 18.50 16.72
N LEU A 413 -2.81 17.59 17.55
CA LEU A 413 -3.50 16.35 17.87
C LEU A 413 -4.41 16.50 19.09
N ASN A 414 -5.49 15.72 19.11
CA ASN A 414 -6.41 15.70 20.24
C ASN A 414 -5.78 14.80 21.29
N GLN A 415 -5.20 15.41 22.32
CA GLN A 415 -4.41 14.70 23.32
C GLN A 415 -5.19 13.55 24.00
N LYS A 416 -6.50 13.71 24.22
CA LYS A 416 -7.32 12.66 24.84
C LYS A 416 -7.53 11.46 23.93
N ARG A 417 -7.74 11.68 22.63
CA ARG A 417 -8.04 10.60 21.68
C ARG A 417 -6.80 9.93 21.13
N PHE A 418 -5.71 10.69 20.97
CA PHE A 418 -4.42 10.22 20.48
C PHE A 418 -3.38 10.04 21.60
N GLU A 419 -3.83 9.90 22.85
CA GLU A 419 -2.98 9.61 24.01
C GLU A 419 -2.07 8.37 23.76
N PRO A 420 -2.57 7.26 23.17
CA PRO A 420 -1.72 6.10 22.88
C PRO A 420 -0.54 6.42 21.95
N GLU A 421 -0.77 7.22 20.90
CA GLU A 421 0.28 7.64 19.97
C GLU A 421 1.29 8.56 20.66
N ILE A 422 0.83 9.50 21.49
CA ILE A 422 1.69 10.42 22.24
C ILE A 422 2.57 9.63 23.23
N LYS A 423 2.00 8.68 23.97
CA LYS A 423 2.75 7.78 24.87
C LYS A 423 3.73 6.89 24.12
N THR A 424 3.37 6.45 22.91
CA THR A 424 4.26 5.68 22.06
C THR A 424 5.47 6.52 21.66
N CYS A 425 5.29 7.78 21.26
CA CYS A 425 6.41 8.69 20.97
C CYS A 425 7.36 8.83 22.17
N ALA A 426 6.82 9.07 23.37
CA ALA A 426 7.60 9.19 24.60
C ALA A 426 8.40 7.91 24.90
N SER A 427 7.74 6.75 24.84
CA SER A 427 8.35 5.43 25.08
C SER A 427 9.49 5.15 24.10
N MET A 428 9.33 5.50 22.83
CA MET A 428 10.37 5.33 21.81
C MET A 428 11.58 6.24 22.06
N MET A 429 11.34 7.50 22.44
CA MET A 429 12.40 8.47 22.72
C MET A 429 13.16 8.17 24.00
N LEU A 430 12.57 7.46 24.96
CA LEU A 430 13.19 7.10 26.24
C LEU A 430 14.49 6.30 26.08
N ALA A 431 14.61 5.52 25.01
CA ALA A 431 15.83 4.77 24.68
C ALA A 431 17.04 5.67 24.39
N SER A 432 16.83 6.95 24.06
CA SER A 432 17.89 7.92 23.80
C SER A 432 18.02 8.94 24.93
N LYS A 433 19.12 8.87 25.70
CA LYS A 433 19.41 9.81 26.80
C LYS A 433 19.37 11.27 26.36
N SER A 434 19.75 11.57 25.11
CA SER A 434 19.72 12.93 24.58
C SER A 434 18.31 13.48 24.39
N LEU A 435 17.29 12.61 24.31
CA LEU A 435 15.89 12.97 24.09
C LEU A 435 15.04 12.94 25.37
N HIS A 436 15.61 12.60 26.53
CA HIS A 436 14.89 12.60 27.82
C HIS A 436 14.17 13.93 28.14
N PRO A 437 14.70 15.12 27.80
CA PRO A 437 13.95 16.36 27.96
C PRO A 437 12.63 16.38 27.17
N LEU A 438 12.56 15.79 25.97
CA LEU A 438 11.33 15.70 25.19
C LEU A 438 10.37 14.64 25.74
N VAL A 439 10.89 13.56 26.32
CA VAL A 439 10.04 12.60 27.05
C VAL A 439 9.34 13.30 28.22
N LYS A 440 10.08 14.11 28.98
CA LYS A 440 9.51 14.91 30.07
C LYS A 440 8.44 15.88 29.56
N TRP A 441 8.66 16.52 28.42
CA TRP A 441 7.68 17.40 27.79
C TRP A 441 6.37 16.66 27.47
N LEU A 442 6.45 15.47 26.88
CA LEU A 442 5.28 14.68 26.49
C LEU A 442 4.51 14.11 27.68
N GLU A 443 5.21 13.56 28.69
CA GLU A 443 4.57 12.81 29.78
C GLU A 443 4.23 13.67 31.00
N ASN A 444 5.14 14.56 31.41
CA ASN A 444 5.01 15.30 32.67
C ASN A 444 4.45 16.71 32.49
N GLU A 445 4.62 17.29 31.30
CA GLU A 445 4.22 18.66 30.98
C GLU A 445 3.06 18.70 29.97
N GLY A 446 2.44 17.55 29.69
CA GLY A 446 1.25 17.47 28.83
C GLY A 446 1.45 18.05 27.42
N ALA A 447 2.67 18.02 26.91
CA ALA A 447 3.06 18.65 25.66
C ALA A 447 2.71 20.16 25.56
N GLU A 448 2.80 20.90 26.66
CA GLU A 448 2.53 22.34 26.70
C GLU A 448 3.51 23.15 25.82
N GLU A 449 2.99 24.08 25.02
CA GLU A 449 3.80 24.89 24.10
C GLU A 449 4.84 25.76 24.83
N GLY A 450 4.48 26.30 25.99
CA GLY A 450 5.32 27.20 26.77
C GLY A 450 6.61 26.56 27.30
N THR A 451 6.63 25.23 27.49
CA THR A 451 7.81 24.52 28.00
C THR A 451 8.63 23.85 26.91
N PHE A 452 8.07 23.67 25.70
CA PHE A 452 8.75 23.00 24.59
C PHE A 452 10.11 23.62 24.26
N PHE A 453 10.16 24.95 24.13
CA PHE A 453 11.38 25.67 23.76
C PHE A 453 12.56 25.36 24.70
N LEU A 454 12.30 25.35 26.01
CA LEU A 454 13.31 25.01 27.03
C LEU A 454 13.78 23.55 26.89
N ARG A 455 12.86 22.63 26.60
CA ARG A 455 13.17 21.20 26.43
C ARG A 455 13.97 20.95 25.16
N MET A 456 13.61 21.61 24.06
CA MET A 456 14.38 21.58 22.81
C MET A 456 15.81 22.09 23.03
N GLN A 457 16.00 23.23 23.71
CA GLN A 457 17.34 23.75 24.03
C GLN A 457 18.18 22.75 24.84
N GLN A 458 17.57 22.07 25.83
CA GLN A 458 18.26 21.04 26.60
C GLN A 458 18.72 19.88 25.72
N VAL A 459 17.88 19.41 24.78
CA VAL A 459 18.27 18.38 23.82
C VAL A 459 19.41 18.86 22.92
N GLN A 460 19.32 20.08 22.37
CA GLN A 460 20.36 20.64 21.51
C GLN A 460 21.71 20.73 22.22
N ILE A 461 21.76 21.17 23.47
CA ILE A 461 23.00 21.25 24.26
C ILE A 461 23.64 19.86 24.38
N VAL A 462 22.84 18.82 24.64
CA VAL A 462 23.33 17.44 24.74
C VAL A 462 23.83 16.93 23.39
N LEU A 463 23.11 17.23 22.30
CA LEU A 463 23.50 16.80 20.95
C LEU A 463 24.73 17.53 20.42
N LYS A 464 24.87 18.84 20.64
CA LYS A 464 26.07 19.61 20.28
C LYS A 464 27.32 19.03 20.95
N LYS A 465 27.21 18.71 22.25
CA LYS A 465 28.26 17.99 22.99
C LYS A 465 28.55 16.61 22.41
N LYS A 466 27.52 15.84 22.07
CA LYS A 466 27.67 14.50 21.48
C LYS A 466 28.36 14.54 20.11
N TRP A 467 28.01 15.52 19.28
CA TRP A 467 28.49 15.64 17.89
C TRP A 467 29.75 16.51 17.75
N ASN A 468 30.34 16.98 18.87
CA ASN A 468 31.49 17.88 18.88
C ASN A 468 31.27 19.14 18.02
N ILE A 469 30.06 19.69 18.05
CA ILE A 469 29.71 20.96 17.40
C ILE A 469 29.92 22.07 18.43
N VAL A 470 30.83 23.00 18.13
CA VAL A 470 31.21 24.13 18.98
C VAL A 470 30.07 25.14 19.11
#